data_AF-A0A6V7WWW4-F1
#
_entry.id   AF-A0A6V7WWW4-F1
#
_cell.length_a   1.000
_cell.length_b   1.000
_cell.length_c   1.000
_cell.angle_alpha   90.00
_cell.angle_beta   90.00
_cell.angle_gamma   90.00
#
_symmetry.space_group_name_H-M   'P 1'
#
loop_
_entity.id
_entity.type
_entity.pdbx_description
1 polymer ?
#
loop_
_entity_poly.entity_id
_entity_poly.type
_entity_poly.pdbx_seq_one_letter_code
_entity_poly.pdbx_strand_id
1 'polypeptide(L)'
;MIPINEIKANNDELQAFIIGLCNMWQIVNMPPALPSPVLQAKELAKRGSNNYVEMKRTAPQYIPRITGERMIDFALLNTRVPYGDSVLSKTRFNA
;
A
#
# COMPACT_ATOMS: atom_id res chain seq x y z
N MET A 1 17.25 -16.47 -0.54
CA MET A 1 18.36 -15.65 -0.02
C MET A 1 17.77 -14.34 0.47
N ILE A 2 17.98 -13.98 1.74
CA ILE A 2 17.63 -12.63 2.23
C ILE A 2 18.76 -11.70 1.81
N PRO A 3 18.48 -10.60 1.10
CA PRO A 3 19.52 -9.75 0.52
C PRO A 3 20.36 -9.02 1.58
N ILE A 4 19.79 -8.73 2.75
CA ILE A 4 20.46 -8.02 3.85
C ILE A 4 20.03 -8.66 5.18
N ASN A 5 20.99 -9.03 6.03
CA ASN A 5 20.76 -9.62 7.36
C ASN A 5 21.73 -9.02 8.39
N GLU A 6 21.43 -7.79 8.83
CA GLU A 6 22.28 -7.06 9.80
C GLU A 6 22.29 -7.72 11.18
N ILE A 7 21.20 -8.40 11.54
CA ILE A 7 21.04 -9.08 12.82
C ILE A 7 21.76 -10.45 12.88
N LYS A 8 22.36 -10.89 11.76
CA LYS A 8 23.05 -12.18 11.63
C LYS A 8 22.18 -13.38 12.03
N ALA A 9 20.87 -13.31 11.79
CA ALA A 9 19.95 -14.40 12.09
C ALA A 9 20.29 -15.63 11.24
N ASN A 10 20.18 -16.81 11.84
CA ASN A 10 20.36 -18.08 11.13
C ASN A 10 19.10 -18.42 10.30
N ASN A 11 19.19 -19.47 9.47
CA ASN A 11 18.08 -19.84 8.59
C ASN A 11 16.83 -20.28 9.33
N ASP A 12 16.95 -20.88 10.51
CA ASP A 12 15.81 -21.36 11.29
C ASP A 12 15.07 -20.18 11.93
N GLU A 13 15.81 -19.21 12.47
CA GLU A 13 15.27 -17.95 13.01
C GLU A 13 14.53 -17.16 11.94
N LEU A 14 15.11 -17.04 10.74
CA LEU A 14 14.50 -16.33 9.62
C LEU A 14 13.22 -17.03 9.14
N GLN A 15 13.23 -18.36 9.03
CA GLN A 15 12.05 -19.13 8.64
C GLN A 15 10.93 -19.04 9.67
N ALA A 16 11.27 -19.22 10.96
CA ALA A 16 10.32 -19.08 12.06
C ALA A 16 9.69 -17.69 12.10
N PHE A 17 10.51 -16.64 11.91
CA PHE A 17 10.03 -15.26 11.84
C PHE A 17 9.06 -15.05 10.66
N ILE A 18 9.42 -15.48 9.45
CA ILE A 18 8.56 -15.36 8.26
C ILE A 18 7.23 -16.09 8.46
N ILE A 19 7.25 -17.31 9.02
CA ILE A 19 6.03 -18.06 9.35
C ILE A 19 5.18 -17.31 10.37
N GLY A 20 5.80 -16.74 11.42
CA GLY A 20 5.13 -15.88 12.38
C GLY A 20 4.41 -14.71 11.70
N LEU A 21 5.07 -14.03 10.75
CA LEU A 21 4.46 -12.95 9.98
C LEU A 21 3.24 -13.38 9.14
N CYS A 22 3.22 -14.61 8.61
CA CYS A 22 2.06 -15.13 7.89
C CYS A 22 0.86 -15.33 8.84
N ASN A 23 1.09 -15.75 10.08
CA ASN A 23 0.00 -15.98 11.05
C ASN A 23 -0.64 -14.69 11.59
N MET A 24 -0.09 -13.51 11.30
CA MET A 24 -0.61 -12.22 11.78
C MET A 24 -1.66 -11.57 10.87
N TRP A 25 -2.10 -12.26 9.82
CA TRP A 25 -3.02 -11.68 8.85
C TRP A 25 -4.43 -11.59 9.43
N GLN A 26 -4.95 -10.36 9.55
CA GLN A 26 -6.18 -10.09 10.32
C GLN A 26 -7.48 -10.29 9.53
N ILE A 27 -7.42 -10.54 8.22
CA ILE A 27 -8.62 -10.59 7.35
C ILE A 27 -9.18 -12.01 7.22
N VAL A 28 -8.34 -13.04 7.31
CA VAL A 28 -8.78 -14.45 7.24
C VAL A 28 -8.16 -15.27 8.36
N ASN A 29 -8.85 -16.33 8.79
CA ASN A 29 -8.42 -17.21 9.89
C ASN A 29 -7.34 -18.24 9.50
N MET A 30 -6.80 -18.16 8.28
CA MET A 30 -5.79 -19.08 7.76
C MET A 30 -4.54 -18.33 7.35
N PRO A 31 -3.33 -18.86 7.62
CA PRO A 31 -2.08 -18.21 7.21
C PRO A 31 -2.03 -18.11 5.68
N PRO A 32 -1.81 -16.91 5.12
CA PRO A 32 -1.62 -16.74 3.69
C PRO A 32 -0.20 -17.14 3.27
N ALA A 33 0.01 -17.27 1.96
CA ALA A 33 1.29 -17.66 1.38
C ALA A 33 2.40 -16.60 1.51
N LEU A 34 2.07 -15.38 1.92
CA LEU A 34 3.01 -14.26 2.04
C LEU A 34 2.89 -13.62 3.44
N PRO A 35 3.98 -13.05 3.98
CA PRO A 35 3.95 -12.30 5.23
C PRO A 35 2.90 -11.19 5.24
N SER A 36 2.23 -10.99 6.38
CA SER A 36 1.20 -9.95 6.53
C SER A 36 1.63 -8.55 6.06
N PRO A 37 2.86 -8.06 6.34
CA PRO A 37 3.29 -6.75 5.84
C PRO A 37 3.30 -6.64 4.31
N VAL A 38 3.63 -7.73 3.60
CA VAL A 38 3.63 -7.77 2.13
C VAL A 38 2.20 -7.66 1.60
N LEU A 39 1.26 -8.35 2.23
CA LEU A 39 -0.16 -8.29 1.86
C LEU A 39 -0.77 -6.93 2.18
N GLN A 40 -0.44 -6.34 3.32
CA GLN A 40 -0.87 -4.99 3.69
C GLN A 40 -0.39 -3.96 2.65
N ALA A 41 0.88 -4.04 2.23
CA ALA A 41 1.42 -3.17 1.18
C ALA A 41 0.69 -3.36 -0.16
N LYS A 42 0.37 -4.61 -0.53
CA LYS A 42 -0.42 -4.92 -1.73
C LYS A 42 -1.81 -4.30 -1.68
N GLU A 43 -2.54 -4.47 -0.58
CA GLU A 43 -3.89 -3.91 -0.44
C GLU A 43 -3.88 -2.37 -0.42
N LEU A 44 -2.85 -1.76 0.19
CA LEU A 44 -2.64 -0.31 0.14
C LEU A 44 -2.44 0.18 -1.31
N ALA A 45 -1.59 -0.49 -2.09
CA ALA A 45 -1.34 -0.15 -3.49
C ALA A 45 -2.60 -0.33 -4.37
N LYS A 46 -3.32 -1.45 -4.20
CA LYS A 46 -4.60 -1.70 -4.87
C LYS A 46 -5.61 -0.59 -4.59
N ARG A 47 -5.71 -0.17 -3.34
CA ARG A 47 -6.61 0.90 -2.91
C ARG A 47 -6.22 2.25 -3.53
N GLY A 48 -4.94 2.60 -3.57
CA GLY A 48 -4.45 3.79 -4.27
C GLY A 48 -4.82 3.80 -5.76
N SER A 49 -4.66 2.66 -6.44
CA SER A 49 -5.08 2.48 -7.83
C SER A 49 -6.59 2.69 -8.03
N ASN A 50 -7.41 2.05 -7.18
CA ASN A 50 -8.86 2.19 -7.24
C ASN A 50 -9.32 3.63 -7.04
N ASN A 51 -8.73 4.35 -6.08
CA ASN A 51 -9.04 5.76 -5.88
C ASN A 51 -8.71 6.62 -7.11
N TYR A 52 -7.55 6.38 -7.74
CA TYR A 52 -7.16 7.11 -8.93
C TYR A 52 -8.10 6.82 -10.11
N VAL A 53 -8.45 5.55 -10.33
CA VAL A 53 -9.42 5.16 -11.37
C VAL A 53 -10.76 5.85 -11.14
N GLU A 54 -11.23 5.90 -9.90
CA GLU A 54 -12.50 6.54 -9.55
C GLU A 54 -12.46 8.06 -9.73
N MET A 55 -11.35 8.71 -9.33
CA MET A 55 -11.10 10.13 -9.58
C MET A 55 -11.11 10.43 -11.08
N LYS A 56 -10.48 9.59 -11.90
CA LYS A 56 -10.49 9.74 -13.36
C LYS A 56 -11.90 9.58 -13.95
N ARG A 57 -12.73 8.72 -13.36
CA ARG A 57 -14.11 8.47 -13.81
C ARG A 57 -15.07 9.61 -13.44
N THR A 58 -14.97 10.15 -12.24
CA THR A 58 -15.96 11.08 -11.67
C THR A 58 -15.51 12.54 -11.67
N ALA A 59 -14.21 12.77 -11.64
CA ALA A 59 -13.59 14.05 -11.34
C ALA A 59 -12.29 14.30 -12.15
N PRO A 60 -12.24 14.01 -13.47
CA PRO A 60 -11.01 14.08 -14.26
C PRO A 60 -10.35 15.46 -14.28
N GLN A 61 -11.14 16.53 -14.14
CA GLN A 61 -10.67 17.92 -14.06
C GLN A 61 -9.82 18.20 -12.83
N TYR A 62 -9.93 17.38 -11.78
CA TYR A 62 -9.17 17.55 -10.54
C TYR A 62 -7.84 16.81 -10.55
N ILE A 63 -7.55 16.01 -11.60
CA ILE A 63 -6.26 15.32 -11.75
C ILE A 63 -5.18 16.40 -11.89
N PRO A 64 -4.24 16.49 -10.94
CA PRO A 64 -3.23 17.53 -10.96
C PRO A 64 -2.32 17.35 -12.17
N ARG A 65 -2.08 18.43 -12.90
CA ARG A 65 -1.18 18.49 -14.06
C ARG A 65 -0.15 19.58 -13.85
N ILE A 66 1.02 19.37 -14.41
CA ILE A 66 2.09 20.38 -14.42
C ILE A 66 1.60 21.58 -15.24
N THR A 67 1.74 22.79 -14.70
CA THR A 67 1.26 24.02 -15.35
C THR A 67 1.92 24.22 -16.71
N GLY A 68 1.12 24.43 -17.74
CA GLY A 68 1.61 24.58 -19.12
C GLY A 68 1.92 23.25 -19.82
N GLU A 69 1.75 22.11 -19.15
CA GLU A 69 2.03 20.79 -19.71
C GLU A 69 0.80 19.86 -19.66
N ARG A 70 0.88 18.77 -20.43
CA ARG A 70 -0.12 17.69 -20.39
C ARG A 70 0.22 16.61 -19.35
N MET A 71 1.38 16.68 -18.71
CA MET A 71 1.84 15.66 -17.77
C MET A 71 1.13 15.77 -16.41
N ILE A 72 0.97 14.63 -15.73
CA ILE A 72 0.41 14.56 -14.39
C ILE A 72 1.47 15.00 -13.39
N ASP A 73 1.08 15.86 -12.45
CA ASP A 73 1.92 16.18 -11.30
C ASP A 73 1.75 15.06 -10.26
N PHE A 74 2.68 14.11 -10.26
CA PHE A 74 2.66 12.96 -9.36
C PHE A 74 2.91 13.34 -7.90
N ALA A 75 3.67 14.41 -7.64
CA ALA A 75 3.91 14.86 -6.27
C ALA A 75 2.60 15.35 -5.64
N LEU A 76 1.84 16.17 -6.38
CA LEU A 76 0.53 16.65 -5.96
C LEU A 76 -0.55 15.54 -6.00
N LEU A 77 -0.44 14.57 -6.91
CA LEU A 77 -1.34 13.41 -6.92
C LEU A 77 -1.17 12.57 -5.65
N ASN A 78 0.08 12.35 -5.22
CA ASN A 78 0.43 11.58 -4.04
C ASN A 78 0.00 12.24 -2.72
N THR A 79 -0.33 13.55 -2.71
CA THR A 79 -0.93 14.18 -1.52
C THR A 79 -2.45 14.12 -1.52
N ARG A 80 -3.09 13.87 -2.67
CA ARG A 80 -4.56 13.91 -2.81
C ARG A 80 -5.22 12.53 -2.78
N VAL A 81 -4.59 11.53 -3.37
CA VAL A 81 -5.19 10.21 -3.63
C VAL A 81 -4.97 9.18 -2.50
N PRO A 82 -3.82 9.15 -1.79
CA PRO A 82 -3.64 8.26 -0.64
C PRO A 82 -4.49 8.67 0.55
N TYR A 83 -4.64 7.80 1.55
CA TYR A 83 -5.44 8.06 2.75
C TYR A 83 -4.63 8.42 4.00
N GLY A 84 -3.30 8.58 3.90
CA GLY A 84 -2.44 8.91 5.04
C GLY A 84 -2.73 10.31 5.59
N ASP A 85 -2.16 11.34 4.95
CA ASP A 85 -2.31 12.75 5.31
C ASP A 85 -3.05 13.56 4.23
N SER A 86 -4.08 12.97 3.64
CA SER A 86 -4.90 13.66 2.62
C SER A 86 -6.29 14.02 3.14
N VAL A 87 -7.07 14.71 2.30
CA VAL A 87 -8.51 14.93 2.53
C VAL A 87 -9.30 13.63 2.73
N LEU A 88 -8.80 12.51 2.21
CA LEU A 88 -9.42 11.19 2.35
C LEU A 88 -9.10 10.51 3.69
N SER A 89 -8.07 10.96 4.43
CA SER A 89 -7.71 10.39 5.73
C SER A 89 -8.84 10.38 6.76
N LYS A 90 -9.77 11.34 6.63
CA LYS A 90 -10.93 11.50 7.52
C LYS A 90 -12.16 10.71 7.08
N THR A 91 -12.17 10.15 5.88
CA THR A 91 -13.24 9.21 5.47
C THR A 91 -12.94 7.85 6.07
N ARG A 92 -13.77 7.46 7.03
CA ARG A 92 -13.64 6.26 7.86
C ARG A 92 -13.37 5.01 7.00
N PHE A 93 -12.36 4.25 7.39
CA PHE A 93 -12.12 2.91 6.88
C PHE A 93 -12.75 1.88 7.80
N ASN A 94 -13.86 1.36 7.36
CA ASN A 94 -14.31 0.04 7.76
C ASN A 94 -13.92 -0.86 6.60
N ALA A 95 -12.73 -1.49 6.75
CA ALA A 95 -12.52 -2.82 6.18
C ALA A 95 -13.38 -3.80 6.97
#